data_AF-A0A814BW93-F1
#
_entry.id   AF-A0A814BW93-F1
#
_cell.length_a   1.000
_cell.length_b   1.000
_cell.length_c   1.000
_cell.angle_alpha   90.00
_cell.angle_beta   90.00
_cell.angle_gamma   90.00
#
_symmetry.space_group_name_H-M   'P 1'
#
loop_
_entity.id
_entity.type
_entity.pdbx_description
1 polymer ?
#
loop_
_entity_poly.entity_id
_entity_poly.type
_entity_poly.pdbx_seq_one_letter_code
_entity_poly.pdbx_strand_id
1 'polypeptide(L)'
;MAAGGKTDMDRIGLFKEMEYATIKDPYKEASRFRFNEAASKNKQMMSRGFKPRSTGSLAGYFENEFKLLPGSYIDPIQMRRRALSNTTNNNKEYDK
;
A
#
# COMPACT_ATOMS: atom_id res chain seq x y z
N MET A 1 62.30 -49.26 -23.27
CA MET A 1 61.61 -48.36 -22.32
C MET A 1 61.89 -46.93 -22.77
N ALA A 2 60.95 -46.32 -23.48
CA ALA A 2 61.13 -44.96 -24.00
C ALA A 2 61.05 -43.97 -22.84
N ALA A 3 62.13 -43.21 -22.63
CA ALA A 3 62.18 -42.15 -21.63
C ALA A 3 61.12 -41.09 -21.96
N GLY A 4 60.17 -40.90 -21.05
CA GLY A 4 59.12 -39.90 -21.13
C GLY A 4 59.68 -38.48 -21.03
N GLY A 5 60.37 -38.03 -22.08
CA GLY A 5 60.84 -36.68 -22.25
C GLY A 5 59.76 -35.79 -22.85
N LYS A 6 59.60 -34.59 -22.28
CA LYS A 6 58.61 -33.56 -22.66
C LYS A 6 58.47 -33.40 -24.18
N THR A 7 57.23 -33.16 -24.61
CA THR A 7 56.85 -33.08 -26.03
C THR A 7 57.59 -31.93 -26.71
N ASP A 8 57.80 -32.01 -28.02
CA ASP A 8 58.56 -30.99 -28.78
C ASP A 8 57.96 -29.58 -28.65
N MET A 9 56.65 -29.52 -28.44
CA MET A 9 55.88 -28.30 -28.19
C MET A 9 56.29 -27.61 -26.86
N ASP A 10 56.59 -28.40 -25.82
CA ASP A 10 57.06 -27.90 -24.52
C ASP A 10 58.51 -27.41 -24.58
N ARG A 11 59.32 -27.93 -25.51
CA ARG A 11 60.73 -27.55 -25.68
C ARG A 11 60.92 -26.25 -26.43
N ILE A 12 60.08 -25.98 -27.43
CA ILE A 12 60.11 -24.73 -28.20
C ILE A 12 59.53 -23.56 -27.37
N GLY A 13 58.67 -23.86 -26.39
CA GLY A 13 58.02 -22.84 -25.56
C GLY A 13 56.91 -22.09 -26.27
N LEU A 14 56.42 -22.62 -27.40
CA LEU A 14 55.39 -22.00 -28.23
C LEU A 14 53.99 -22.05 -27.59
N PHE A 15 53.76 -23.05 -26.75
CA PHE A 15 52.50 -23.24 -26.04
C PHE A 15 52.77 -23.41 -24.56
N LYS A 16 52.18 -22.53 -23.76
CA LYS A 16 52.07 -22.69 -22.31
C LYS A 16 50.59 -22.59 -21.96
N GLU A 17 50.08 -23.58 -21.24
CA GLU A 17 48.73 -23.49 -20.69
C GLU A 17 48.67 -22.30 -19.73
N MET A 18 47.75 -21.38 -20.01
CA MET A 18 47.50 -20.24 -19.13
C MET A 18 46.67 -20.73 -17.94
N GLU A 19 47.07 -20.35 -16.74
CA GLU A 19 46.27 -20.61 -15.55
C GLU A 19 44.94 -19.85 -15.66
N TYR A 20 43.82 -20.52 -15.33
CA TYR A 20 42.54 -19.85 -15.24
C TYR A 20 42.60 -18.78 -14.14
N ALA A 21 42.10 -17.58 -14.44
CA ALA A 21 42.11 -16.44 -13.51
C ALA A 21 41.41 -16.72 -12.17
N THR A 22 40.60 -17.78 -12.08
CA THR A 22 39.73 -18.09 -10.95
C THR A 22 40.25 -19.18 -10.02
N ILE A 23 41.42 -19.80 -10.28
CA ILE A 23 41.92 -20.97 -9.51
C ILE A 23 42.17 -20.64 -8.03
N LYS A 24 42.39 -19.37 -7.68
CA LYS A 24 42.63 -18.89 -6.31
C LYS A 24 41.66 -17.80 -5.84
N ASP A 25 40.63 -17.48 -6.63
CA ASP A 25 39.61 -16.53 -6.18
C ASP A 25 38.56 -17.32 -5.38
N PRO A 26 38.42 -17.08 -4.05
CA PRO A 26 37.37 -17.74 -3.29
C PRO A 26 36.01 -17.40 -3.87
N TYR A 27 35.18 -18.42 -4.11
CA TYR A 27 33.83 -18.25 -4.63
C TYR A 27 33.05 -17.25 -3.76
N LYS A 28 32.66 -16.12 -4.36
CA LYS A 28 31.84 -15.12 -3.70
C LYS A 28 30.39 -15.51 -3.90
N GLU A 29 29.77 -16.00 -2.83
CA GLU A 29 28.34 -16.28 -2.78
C GLU A 29 27.53 -15.08 -3.28
N ALA A 30 26.69 -15.28 -4.30
CA ALA A 30 25.87 -14.23 -4.90
C ALA A 30 24.97 -13.53 -3.87
N SER A 31 24.63 -14.21 -2.78
CA SER A 31 23.85 -13.68 -1.66
C SER A 31 24.55 -12.58 -0.85
N ARG A 32 25.88 -12.42 -0.98
CA ARG A 32 26.67 -11.39 -0.28
C ARG A 32 26.44 -9.99 -0.85
N PHE A 33 26.08 -9.89 -2.13
CA PHE A 33 25.83 -8.61 -2.79
C PHE A 33 24.33 -8.31 -2.79
N ARG A 34 23.81 -7.91 -1.64
CA ARG A 34 22.42 -7.42 -1.56
C ARG A 34 22.37 -5.99 -2.07
N PHE A 35 21.85 -5.82 -3.30
CA PHE A 35 21.56 -4.49 -3.83
C PHE A 35 20.50 -3.81 -2.97
N ASN A 36 20.78 -2.57 -2.54
CA ASN A 36 19.88 -1.73 -1.75
C ASN A 36 19.39 -2.41 -0.45
N GLU A 37 20.34 -2.77 0.41
CA GLU A 37 20.09 -3.45 1.68
C GLU A 37 19.04 -2.74 2.56
N ALA A 38 19.06 -1.39 2.57
CA ALA A 38 18.10 -0.58 3.31
C ALA A 38 16.65 -0.73 2.81
N ALA A 39 16.43 -0.86 1.50
CA ALA A 39 15.08 -1.11 0.97
C ALA A 39 14.60 -2.55 1.24
N SER A 40 15.51 -3.51 1.27
CA SER A 40 15.17 -4.92 1.50
C SER A 40 14.88 -5.28 2.97
N LYS A 41 15.50 -4.56 3.91
CA LYS A 41 15.38 -4.86 5.35
C LYS A 41 14.21 -4.17 6.04
N ASN A 42 13.79 -3.02 5.53
CA ASN A 42 12.82 -2.17 6.22
C ASN A 42 11.38 -2.45 5.79
N LYS A 43 10.43 -1.97 6.62
CA LYS A 43 9.00 -2.09 6.33
C LYS A 43 8.62 -1.15 5.18
N GLN A 44 7.90 -1.69 4.19
CA GLN A 44 7.36 -0.91 3.07
C GLN A 44 6.15 -0.07 3.51
N MET A 45 5.82 0.93 2.70
CA MET A 45 4.62 1.76 2.89
C MET A 45 3.37 0.87 2.84
N MET A 46 2.47 1.05 3.81
CA MET A 46 1.22 0.32 3.84
C MET A 46 0.24 0.90 2.80
N SER A 47 0.06 0.22 1.68
CA SER A 47 -1.05 0.50 0.77
C SER A 47 -2.32 -0.17 1.30
N ARG A 48 -3.39 0.60 1.51
CA ARG A 48 -4.72 0.01 1.72
C ARG A 48 -5.33 -0.33 0.36
N GLY A 49 -5.99 -1.49 0.28
CA GLY A 49 -6.82 -1.84 -0.87
C GLY A 49 -8.08 -0.97 -0.94
N PHE A 50 -8.79 -1.04 -2.06
CA PHE A 50 -10.07 -0.35 -2.20
C PHE A 50 -11.15 -1.07 -1.37
N LYS A 51 -12.05 -0.31 -0.75
CA LYS A 51 -13.23 -0.86 -0.07
C LYS A 51 -14.46 -0.62 -0.96
N PRO A 52 -15.25 -1.64 -1.30
CA PRO A 52 -16.48 -1.45 -2.05
C PRO A 52 -17.45 -0.59 -1.21
N ARG A 53 -18.17 0.31 -1.88
CA ARG A 53 -19.20 1.12 -1.23
C ARG A 53 -20.35 0.21 -0.80
N SER A 54 -20.84 0.40 0.42
CA SER A 54 -22.00 -0.34 0.95
C SER A 54 -23.00 0.61 1.58
N THR A 55 -24.26 0.20 1.66
CA THR A 55 -25.37 1.00 2.20
C THR A 55 -25.22 1.28 3.70
N GLY A 56 -24.48 0.43 4.43
CA GLY A 56 -24.32 0.51 5.89
C GLY A 56 -22.95 0.96 6.39
N SER A 57 -21.98 1.26 5.51
CA SER A 57 -20.63 1.66 5.94
C SER A 57 -20.04 2.77 5.07
N LEU A 58 -19.46 3.78 5.74
CA LEU A 58 -18.75 4.89 5.10
C LEU A 58 -17.35 4.51 4.62
N ALA A 59 -16.85 3.31 4.95
CA ALA A 59 -15.46 2.94 4.71
C ALA A 59 -15.05 2.90 3.22
N GLY A 60 -16.00 2.92 2.28
CA GLY A 60 -15.77 3.02 0.84
C GLY A 60 -16.01 4.41 0.23
N TYR A 61 -16.37 5.40 1.05
CA TYR A 61 -16.59 6.78 0.64
C TYR A 61 -15.41 7.66 1.09
N PHE A 62 -15.25 8.83 0.46
CA PHE A 62 -14.19 9.78 0.81
C PHE A 62 -14.47 10.53 2.12
N GLU A 63 -15.75 10.70 2.46
CA GLU A 63 -16.16 11.34 3.71
C GLU A 63 -16.14 10.33 4.85
N ASN A 64 -15.56 10.75 5.99
CA ASN A 64 -15.50 9.93 7.20
C ASN A 64 -16.82 9.91 7.98
N GLU A 65 -17.67 10.93 7.78
CA GLU A 65 -18.90 11.12 8.54
C GLU A 65 -20.10 11.23 7.61
N PHE A 66 -21.21 10.60 7.99
CA PHE A 66 -22.46 10.71 7.27
C PHE A 66 -23.16 11.99 7.72
N LYS A 67 -23.25 12.97 6.84
CA LYS A 67 -23.99 14.21 7.09
C LYS A 67 -25.49 13.91 7.01
N LEU A 68 -26.12 13.71 8.16
CA LEU A 68 -27.58 13.71 8.25
C LEU A 68 -28.10 15.11 7.94
N LEU A 69 -29.15 15.24 7.13
CA LEU A 69 -29.82 16.52 6.91
C LEU A 69 -30.59 16.90 8.18
N PRO A 70 -30.16 17.94 8.92
CA PRO A 70 -30.89 18.37 10.11
C PRO A 70 -32.25 18.93 9.68
N GLY A 71 -33.33 18.48 10.32
CA GLY A 71 -34.68 18.99 10.09
C GLY A 71 -35.57 18.17 9.14
N SER A 72 -35.10 17.04 8.58
CA SER A 72 -35.96 16.19 7.74
C SER A 72 -37.16 15.56 8.49
N TYR A 73 -37.13 15.55 9.82
CA TYR A 73 -38.22 15.01 10.65
C TYR A 73 -39.30 16.05 10.98
N ILE A 74 -39.09 17.30 10.58
CA ILE A 74 -40.00 18.40 10.88
C ILE A 74 -40.84 18.69 9.65
N ASP A 75 -42.14 18.42 9.72
CA ASP A 75 -43.09 18.85 8.70
C ASP A 75 -43.44 20.34 8.94
N PRO A 76 -43.01 21.26 8.04
CA PRO A 76 -43.25 22.69 8.21
C PRO A 76 -44.75 23.02 8.17
N ILE A 77 -45.57 22.21 7.49
CA ILE A 77 -47.02 22.41 7.40
C ILE A 77 -47.66 22.07 8.75
N GLN A 78 -47.26 20.97 9.38
CA GLN A 78 -47.74 20.61 10.72
C GLN A 78 -47.34 21.66 11.77
N MET A 79 -46.11 22.19 11.70
CA MET A 79 -45.68 23.27 12.59
C MET A 79 -46.54 24.54 12.42
N ARG A 80 -46.81 24.96 11.18
CA ARG A 80 -47.69 26.11 10.92
C ARG A 80 -49.11 25.90 11.45
N ARG A 81 -49.68 24.70 11.26
CA ARG A 81 -51.02 24.37 11.78
C ARG A 81 -51.08 24.46 13.31
N ARG A 82 -50.07 23.92 14.01
CA ARG A 82 -49.98 23.99 15.48
C ARG A 82 -49.79 25.43 15.98
N ALA A 83 -48.98 26.23 15.27
CA ALA A 83 -48.78 27.63 15.63
C ALA A 83 -50.10 28.42 15.56
N LEU A 84 -50.88 28.25 14.48
CA LEU A 84 -52.18 28.90 14.31
C LEU A 84 -53.23 28.43 15.33
N SER A 85 -53.26 27.14 15.67
CA SER A 85 -54.18 26.64 16.71
C SER A 85 -53.85 27.22 18.07
N ASN A 86 -52.56 27.33 18.41
CA ASN A 86 -52.11 27.85 19.69
C ASN A 86 -52.39 29.35 19.83
N THR A 87 -52.15 30.16 18.80
CA THR A 87 -52.50 31.59 18.82
C THR A 87 -54.00 31.79 19.00
N THR A 88 -54.81 30.99 18.32
CA THR A 88 -56.27 31.04 18.45
C THR A 88 -56.74 30.68 19.86
N ASN A 89 -56.11 29.70 20.50
CA ASN A 89 -56.44 29.31 21.88
C ASN A 89 -56.03 30.39 22.88
N ASN A 90 -54.83 30.97 22.72
CA ASN A 90 -54.37 32.06 23.58
C ASN A 90 -55.29 33.28 23.48
N ASN A 91 -55.72 33.67 22.28
CA ASN A 91 -56.60 34.83 22.09
C ASN A 91 -57.97 34.64 22.78
N LYS A 92 -58.53 33.42 22.79
CA LYS A 92 -59.77 33.11 23.51
C LYS A 92 -59.65 33.17 25.03
N GLU A 93 -58.44 33.07 25.56
CA GLU A 93 -58.16 33.16 26.99
C GLU A 93 -58.12 34.61 27.48
N TYR A 94 -57.80 35.57 26.59
CA TYR A 94 -57.84 37.02 26.86
C TYR A 94 -59.22 37.66 26.64
N ASP A 95 -60.14 37.00 25.93
CA ASP A 95 -61.51 37.47 25.65
C ASP A 95 -62.56 37.01 26.72
N LYS A 96 -62.11 36.56 27.90
CA LYS A 96 -62.96 36.24 29.06
C LYS A 96 -62.68 37.18 30.22
#